data_AF-A0A0D5M5J9-F1
#
_entry.id   AF-A0A0D5M5J9-F1
#
_cell.length_a   1.000
_cell.length_b   1.000
_cell.length_c   1.000
_cell.angle_alpha   90.00
_cell.angle_beta   90.00
_cell.angle_gamma   90.00
#
_symmetry.space_group_name_H-M   'P 1'
#
loop_
_entity.id
_entity.type
_entity.pdbx_description
1 polymer ?
#
loop_
_entity_poly.entity_id
_entity_poly.type
_entity_poly.pdbx_seq_one_letter_code
_entity_poly.pdbx_strand_id
1 'polypeptide(L)'
;MHFRVRRHVVQLIRMTYDPSIKRGRAEVVGSVKLINPVLSDDLRAHLSSNELSEFDVWLTTHHRANWLKQELAALTLAEQMAQAQLWFEQQEEGQESAQLVADSLLRSWHPLRKVLKQRGLLE
;
A
#
# COMPACT_ATOMS: atom_id res chain seq x y z
N MET A 1 -5.45 14.01 14.51
CA MET A 1 -6.24 13.61 13.32
C MET A 1 -6.02 12.13 13.03
N HIS A 2 -7.01 11.43 12.47
CA HIS A 2 -6.90 10.00 12.13
C HIS A 2 -6.97 9.80 10.61
N PHE A 3 -6.03 9.03 10.06
CA PHE A 3 -5.97 8.70 8.64
C PHE A 3 -6.37 7.25 8.44
N ARG A 4 -7.47 7.03 7.73
CA ARG A 4 -7.98 5.69 7.46
C ARG A 4 -7.84 5.35 5.98
N VAL A 5 -7.05 4.33 5.68
CA VAL A 5 -6.93 3.80 4.31
C VAL A 5 -8.11 2.88 4.01
N ARG A 6 -8.82 3.15 2.91
CA ARG A 6 -9.89 2.30 2.36
C ARG A 6 -9.70 2.13 0.85
N ARG A 7 -9.41 0.91 0.40
CA ARG A 7 -9.13 0.59 -1.02
C ARG A 7 -8.09 1.55 -1.61
N HIS A 8 -8.53 2.53 -2.40
CA HIS A 8 -7.66 3.48 -3.11
C HIS A 8 -7.71 4.90 -2.56
N VAL A 9 -8.33 5.09 -1.39
CA VAL A 9 -8.60 6.41 -0.81
C VAL A 9 -8.18 6.43 0.66
N VAL A 10 -7.66 7.56 1.10
CA VAL A 10 -7.33 7.86 2.49
C VAL A 10 -8.37 8.84 3.00
N GLN A 11 -9.14 8.44 4.01
CA GLN A 11 -10.11 9.29 4.67
C GLN A 11 -9.42 10.06 5.80
N LEU A 12 -9.65 11.37 5.79
CA LEU A 12 -9.18 12.33 6.77
C LEU A 12 -10.26 12.47 7.84
N ILE A 13 -10.03 11.92 9.02
CA ILE A 13 -11.03 11.83 10.09
C ILE A 13 -10.61 12.72 11.26
N ARG A 14 -11.43 13.72 11.55
CA ARG A 14 -11.30 14.58 12.73
C ARG A 14 -12.17 14.03 13.84
N MET A 15 -11.67 14.04 15.06
CA MET A 15 -12.51 13.78 16.23
C MET A 15 -12.90 15.11 16.86
N THR A 16 -14.20 15.38 16.92
CA THR A 16 -14.76 16.55 17.59
C THR A 16 -15.54 16.10 18.82
N TYR A 17 -15.51 16.88 19.91
CA TYR A 17 -16.34 16.58 21.07
C TYR A 17 -17.80 16.93 20.75
N ASP A 18 -18.71 15.97 20.88
CA ASP A 18 -20.14 16.19 20.69
C ASP A 18 -20.80 16.28 22.09
N PRO A 19 -21.26 17.47 22.50
CA PRO A 19 -21.84 17.69 23.82
C PRO A 19 -23.18 16.97 24.00
N SER A 20 -23.87 16.61 22.91
CA SER A 20 -25.16 15.91 22.96
C SER A 20 -24.99 14.45 23.39
N ILE A 21 -23.91 13.80 22.98
CA ILE A 21 -23.58 12.41 23.37
C ILE A 21 -22.50 12.33 24.44
N LYS A 22 -21.98 13.47 24.91
CA LYS A 22 -20.85 13.61 25.85
C LYS A 22 -19.63 12.77 25.46
N ARG A 23 -19.41 12.56 24.16
CA ARG A 23 -18.37 11.68 23.59
C ARG A 23 -17.78 12.31 22.34
N GLY A 24 -16.57 11.88 21.97
CA GLY A 24 -15.97 12.28 20.70
C GLY A 24 -16.70 11.66 19.51
N ARG A 25 -17.12 12.49 18.56
CA ARG A 25 -17.69 12.08 17.27
C ARG A 25 -16.58 12.13 16.21
N ALA A 26 -16.47 11.05 15.43
CA ALA A 26 -15.58 10.99 14.29
C ALA A 26 -16.29 11.57 13.06
N GLU A 27 -15.72 12.62 12.49
CA GLU A 27 -16.21 13.27 11.28
C GLU A 27 -15.19 13.10 10.15
N VAL A 28 -15.66 12.68 8.98
CA VAL A 28 -14.82 12.59 7.78
C VAL A 28 -14.75 13.99 7.16
N VAL A 29 -13.61 14.65 7.34
CA VAL A 29 -13.34 16.00 6.81
C VAL A 29 -13.12 15.95 5.30
N GLY A 30 -12.58 14.85 4.79
CA GLY A 30 -12.38 14.68 3.36
C GLY A 30 -11.65 13.40 3.02
N SER A 31 -11.26 13.27 1.76
CA SER A 31 -10.59 12.07 1.28
C SER A 31 -9.62 12.35 0.14
N VAL A 32 -8.46 11.71 0.15
CA VAL A 32 -7.43 11.83 -0.88
C VAL A 32 -7.09 10.47 -1.51
N LYS A 33 -6.56 10.47 -2.73
CA LYS A 33 -6.13 9.23 -3.40
C LYS A 33 -4.91 8.63 -2.70
N LEU A 34 -4.87 7.31 -2.55
CA LEU A 34 -3.74 6.62 -1.90
C LEU A 34 -2.47 6.61 -2.76
N ILE A 35 -2.63 6.47 -4.09
CA ILE A 35 -1.51 6.36 -5.04
C ILE A 35 -0.74 7.67 -5.17
N ASN A 36 -1.43 8.80 -4.99
CA ASN A 36 -0.84 10.13 -4.97
C ASN A 36 -1.66 11.02 -4.03
N PRO A 37 -1.36 11.02 -2.71
CA PRO A 37 -2.15 11.73 -1.72
C PRO A 37 -1.86 13.23 -1.79
N VAL A 38 -2.56 13.92 -2.68
CA VAL A 38 -2.52 15.38 -2.80
C VAL A 38 -3.80 15.94 -2.20
N LEU A 39 -3.65 16.84 -1.22
CA LEU A 39 -4.77 17.64 -0.70
C LEU A 39 -5.17 18.68 -1.76
N SER A 40 -6.44 18.72 -2.14
CA SER A 40 -6.98 19.80 -2.96
C SER A 40 -6.98 21.12 -2.17
N ASP A 41 -6.99 22.25 -2.90
CA ASP A 41 -6.99 23.58 -2.28
C ASP A 41 -8.20 23.79 -1.35
N ASP A 42 -9.37 23.28 -1.74
CA ASP A 42 -10.56 23.27 -0.90
C ASP A 42 -10.31 22.53 0.42
N LEU A 43 -9.73 21.34 0.37
CA LEU A 43 -9.50 20.52 1.56
C LEU A 43 -8.42 21.17 2.45
N ARG A 44 -7.40 21.78 1.86
CA ARG A 44 -6.38 22.56 2.59
C ARG A 44 -7.00 23.72 3.36
N ALA A 45 -7.98 24.41 2.79
CA ALA A 45 -8.67 25.52 3.46
C ALA A 45 -9.55 25.08 4.64
N HIS A 46 -10.03 23.83 4.65
CA HIS A 46 -10.87 23.27 5.73
C HIS A 46 -10.07 22.65 6.89
N LEU A 47 -8.75 22.46 6.72
CA LEU A 47 -7.86 21.90 7.72
C LEU A 47 -7.16 23.01 8.51
N SER A 48 -6.99 22.78 9.81
CA SER A 48 -6.15 23.62 10.64
C SER A 48 -4.66 23.41 10.31
N SER A 49 -3.81 24.36 10.69
CA SER A 49 -2.36 24.25 10.50
C SER A 49 -1.75 23.00 11.16
N ASN A 50 -2.28 22.59 12.32
CA ASN A 50 -1.86 21.37 13.00
C ASN A 50 -2.31 20.10 12.25
N GLU A 51 -3.47 20.12 11.62
CA GLU A 51 -3.94 18.97 10.83
C GLU A 51 -3.18 18.83 9.51
N LEU A 52 -2.76 19.94 8.91
CA LEU A 52 -1.88 19.95 7.74
C LEU A 52 -0.52 19.36 8.10
N SER A 53 0.09 19.76 9.22
CA SER A 53 1.38 19.18 9.64
C SER A 53 1.27 17.69 9.97
N GLU A 54 0.18 17.27 10.63
CA GLU A 54 -0.09 15.85 10.88
C GLU A 54 -0.27 15.05 9.57
N PHE A 55 -0.91 15.64 8.54
CA PHE A 55 -1.02 15.01 7.23
C PHE A 55 0.34 14.86 6.54
N ASP A 56 1.19 15.87 6.59
CA ASP A 56 2.53 15.81 5.99
C ASP A 56 3.42 14.76 6.67
N VAL A 57 3.35 14.67 8.01
CA VAL A 57 4.03 13.61 8.77
C VAL A 57 3.49 12.23 8.39
N TRP A 58 2.18 12.08 8.26
CA TRP A 58 1.59 10.82 7.82
C TRP A 58 2.03 10.47 6.39
N LEU A 59 2.02 11.43 5.47
CA LEU A 59 2.37 11.24 4.07
C LEU A 59 3.82 10.76 3.92
N THR A 60 4.75 11.47 4.57
CA THR A 60 6.19 11.11 4.58
C THR A 60 6.42 9.74 5.20
N THR A 61 5.76 9.44 6.32
CA THR A 61 5.84 8.13 6.99
C THR A 61 5.30 7.01 6.10
N HIS A 62 4.17 7.23 5.43
CA HIS A 62 3.55 6.25 4.54
C HIS A 62 4.41 5.99 3.31
N HIS A 63 4.99 7.03 2.69
CA HIS A 63 5.93 6.87 1.58
C HIS A 63 7.17 6.08 2.01
N ARG A 64 7.76 6.42 3.16
CA ARG A 64 8.91 5.71 3.70
C ARG A 64 8.59 4.24 3.98
N ALA A 65 7.45 3.96 4.60
CA ALA A 65 7.03 2.59 4.89
C ALA A 65 6.83 1.77 3.60
N ASN A 66 6.24 2.36 2.56
CA ASN A 66 6.07 1.68 1.27
C ASN A 66 7.40 1.45 0.55
N TRP A 67 8.32 2.42 0.59
CA TRP A 67 9.66 2.25 0.06
C TRP A 67 10.39 1.08 0.74
N LEU A 68 10.39 1.04 2.07
CA LEU A 68 11.02 -0.04 2.84
C LEU A 68 10.42 -1.41 2.53
N LYS A 69 9.09 -1.48 2.35
CA LYS A 69 8.42 -2.73 1.93
C LYS A 69 8.87 -3.17 0.54
N GLN A 70 9.01 -2.25 -0.41
CA GLN A 70 9.47 -2.55 -1.76
C GLN A 70 10.92 -3.03 -1.77
N GLU A 71 11.78 -2.38 -0.99
CA GLU A 71 13.19 -2.76 -0.83
C GLU A 71 13.32 -4.15 -0.19
N LEU A 72 12.61 -4.39 0.92
CA LEU A 72 12.57 -5.71 1.56
C LEU A 72 12.08 -6.80 0.60
N ALA A 73 11.02 -6.52 -0.16
CA ALA A 73 10.50 -7.47 -1.16
C ALA A 73 11.55 -7.78 -2.23
N ALA A 74 12.28 -6.78 -2.74
CA ALA A 74 13.34 -6.99 -3.72
C ALA A 74 14.51 -7.82 -3.16
N LEU A 75 14.90 -7.59 -1.91
CA LEU A 75 16.01 -8.30 -1.25
C LEU A 75 15.65 -9.75 -0.91
N THR A 76 14.39 -10.02 -0.55
CA THR A 76 13.95 -11.36 -0.14
C THR A 76 13.37 -12.19 -1.29
N LEU A 77 13.10 -11.59 -2.46
CA LEU A 77 12.45 -12.29 -3.57
C LEU A 77 13.18 -13.55 -4.01
N ALA A 78 14.51 -13.51 -4.08
CA ALA A 78 15.31 -14.67 -4.50
C ALA A 78 15.11 -15.87 -3.56
N GLU A 79 15.11 -15.63 -2.25
CA GLU A 79 14.83 -16.65 -1.25
C GLU A 79 13.40 -17.18 -1.37
N GLN A 80 12.42 -16.29 -1.53
CA GLN A 80 11.02 -16.69 -1.71
C GLN A 80 10.80 -17.53 -2.97
N MET A 81 11.53 -17.23 -4.07
CA MET A 81 11.49 -18.04 -5.29
C MET A 81 12.08 -19.44 -5.09
N ALA A 82 13.17 -19.57 -4.33
CA ALA A 82 13.74 -20.87 -4.00
C ALA A 82 12.80 -21.71 -3.14
N GLN A 83 12.13 -21.10 -2.15
CA GLN A 83 11.11 -21.78 -1.34
C GLN A 83 9.89 -22.20 -2.18
N ALA A 84 9.44 -21.33 -3.09
CA ALA A 84 8.34 -21.65 -4.00
C ALA A 84 8.70 -22.84 -4.91
N GLN A 85 9.94 -22.91 -5.42
CA GLN A 85 10.41 -24.05 -6.19
C GLN A 85 10.28 -25.37 -5.39
N LEU A 86 10.80 -25.41 -4.16
CA LEU A 86 10.71 -26.59 -3.30
C LEU A 86 9.25 -27.00 -3.05
N TRP A 87 8.36 -26.02 -2.86
CA TRP A 87 6.93 -26.29 -2.69
C TRP A 87 6.31 -26.93 -3.93
N PHE A 88 6.65 -26.44 -5.13
CA PHE A 88 6.17 -27.00 -6.40
C PHE A 88 6.70 -28.42 -6.66
N GLU A 89 7.95 -28.70 -6.32
CA GLU A 89 8.55 -30.04 -6.43
C GLU A 89 7.84 -31.09 -5.55
N GLN A 90 7.13 -30.66 -4.51
CA GLN A 90 6.38 -31.52 -3.60
C GLN A 90 4.91 -31.73 -4.00
N GLN A 91 4.39 -31.01 -4.99
CA GLN A 91 2.99 -31.14 -5.40
C GLN A 91 2.78 -32.36 -6.31
N GLU A 92 1.61 -32.99 -6.19
CA GLU A 92 1.22 -34.08 -7.08
C GLU A 92 0.85 -33.55 -8.48
N GLU A 93 1.11 -34.36 -9.52
CA GLU A 93 0.73 -34.02 -10.89
C GLU A 93 -0.78 -33.83 -11.01
N GLY A 94 -1.20 -32.70 -11.58
CA GLY A 94 -2.63 -32.40 -11.81
C GLY A 94 -3.35 -31.70 -10.65
N GLN A 95 -2.63 -31.28 -9.60
CA GLN A 95 -3.24 -30.53 -8.51
C GLN A 95 -3.64 -29.10 -8.96
N GLU A 96 -4.96 -28.84 -9.03
CA GLU A 96 -5.51 -27.55 -9.49
C GLU A 96 -5.00 -26.34 -8.70
N SER A 97 -4.77 -26.49 -7.38
CA SER A 97 -4.23 -25.41 -6.55
C SER A 97 -2.82 -25.01 -6.93
N ALA A 98 -1.98 -25.96 -7.35
CA ALA A 98 -0.62 -25.68 -7.81
C ALA A 98 -0.66 -24.91 -9.14
N GLN A 99 -1.56 -25.28 -10.04
CA GLN A 99 -1.74 -24.57 -11.32
C GLN A 99 -2.17 -23.12 -11.12
N LEU A 100 -3.12 -22.85 -10.21
CA LEU A 100 -3.56 -21.48 -9.89
C LEU A 100 -2.43 -20.61 -9.34
N VAL A 101 -1.58 -21.17 -8.47
CA VAL A 101 -0.42 -20.45 -7.91
C VAL A 101 0.63 -20.19 -9.00
N ALA A 102 0.91 -21.18 -9.85
CA ALA A 102 1.84 -21.04 -10.98
C ALA A 102 1.41 -19.92 -11.94
N ASP A 103 0.12 -19.87 -12.31
CA ASP A 103 -0.44 -18.81 -13.15
C ASP A 103 -0.28 -17.42 -12.54
N SER A 104 -0.54 -17.28 -11.24
CA SER A 104 -0.36 -16.03 -10.50
C SER A 104 1.10 -15.57 -10.47
N LEU A 105 2.01 -16.52 -10.22
CA LEU A 105 3.45 -16.28 -10.20
C LEU A 105 3.95 -15.80 -11.58
N LEU A 106 3.58 -16.49 -12.66
CA LEU A 106 3.98 -16.17 -14.02
C LEU A 106 3.46 -14.79 -14.46
N ARG A 107 2.20 -14.46 -14.13
CA ARG A 107 1.63 -13.13 -14.38
C ARG A 107 2.38 -12.02 -13.64
N SER A 108 2.85 -12.30 -12.43
CA SER A 108 3.60 -11.34 -11.59
C SER A 108 5.07 -11.22 -11.99
N TRP A 109 5.65 -12.27 -12.56
CA TRP A 109 7.03 -12.29 -13.04
C TRP A 109 7.25 -11.39 -14.27
N HIS A 110 6.28 -11.35 -15.19
CA HIS A 110 6.42 -10.63 -16.45
C HIS A 110 6.68 -9.11 -16.27
N PRO A 111 5.92 -8.37 -15.43
CA PRO A 111 6.23 -6.97 -15.12
C PRO A 111 7.63 -6.77 -14.51
N LEU A 112 8.05 -7.64 -13.58
CA LEU A 112 9.35 -7.53 -12.94
C LEU A 112 10.48 -7.72 -13.97
N ARG A 113 10.40 -8.77 -14.80
CA ARG A 113 11.39 -9.01 -15.87
C ARG A 113 11.47 -7.83 -16.84
N LYS A 114 10.32 -7.23 -17.19
CA LYS A 114 10.28 -6.02 -18.03
C LYS A 114 11.06 -4.87 -17.39
N VAL A 115 10.87 -4.61 -16.09
CA VAL A 115 11.60 -3.55 -15.38
C VAL A 115 13.11 -3.84 -15.34
N LEU A 116 13.51 -5.08 -15.03
CA LEU A 116 14.92 -5.46 -14.99
C LEU A 116 15.59 -5.26 -16.35
N LYS A 117 14.94 -5.68 -17.44
CA LYS A 117 15.42 -5.45 -18.82
C LYS A 117 15.51 -3.96 -19.16
N GLN A 118 14.49 -3.17 -18.83
CA GLN A 118 14.49 -1.72 -19.07
C GLN A 118 15.60 -0.99 -18.32
N ARG A 119 16.03 -1.53 -17.17
CA ARG A 119 17.13 -1.00 -16.36
C ARG A 119 18.50 -1.55 -16.77
N GLY A 120 18.58 -2.42 -17.78
CA GLY A 120 19.84 -3.05 -18.21
C GLY A 120 20.41 -4.04 -17.20
N LEU A 121 19.56 -4.60 -16.32
CA LEU A 121 19.95 -5.56 -15.29
C LEU A 121 19.82 -7.02 -15.75
N LEU A 122 19.40 -7.24 -17.00
CA LEU A 122 19.35 -8.53 -17.67
C LEU A 122 20.10 -8.38 -19.00
N GLU A 123 20.89 -9.39 -19.34
CA GLU A 123 21.48 -9.54 -20.69
C GLU A 123 20.39 -9.74 -21.75
#